data_AF-A0A7W2RK83-F1
#
_entry.id   AF-A0A7W2RK83-F1
#
_cell.length_a   1.000
_cell.length_b   1.000
_cell.length_c   1.000
_cell.angle_alpha   90.00
_cell.angle_beta   90.00
_cell.angle_gamma   90.00
#
_symmetry.space_group_name_H-M   'P 1'
#
loop_
_entity.id
_entity.type
_entity.pdbx_description
1 polymer ?
#
loop_
_entity_poly.entity_id
_entity_poly.type
_entity_poly.pdbx_seq_one_letter_code
_entity_poly.pdbx_strand_id
1 'polypeptide(L)'
;MLAGELYDPSNKELVEMRLNARLTTEKLNQTSIADLQVRTKLLKSLFGSTGKNIHIESIFNCDYGSNIHVGENFYVNFACVILDVAEVRIGDNCMIAPQVGIYTATHPLDPIERISGLELAKPITIGDNCWIGGQATINPGVTLGDNVVVASGAVVTKSFGSNIVIGGNPAKVIKQIKITV
;
A
#
# COMPACT_ATOMS: atom_id res chain seq x y z
N MET A 1 -13.01 -5.99 -10.59
CA MET A 1 -11.96 -5.37 -9.75
C MET A 1 -11.08 -6.43 -9.11
N LEU A 2 -11.53 -7.13 -8.06
CA LEU A 2 -10.68 -8.08 -7.30
C LEU A 2 -10.21 -9.31 -8.09
N ALA A 3 -10.95 -9.72 -9.13
CA ALA A 3 -10.55 -10.81 -10.03
C ALA A 3 -9.40 -10.44 -10.99
N GLY A 4 -8.92 -9.19 -10.99
CA GLY A 4 -7.90 -8.69 -11.92
C GLY A 4 -8.40 -8.44 -13.35
N GLU A 5 -9.71 -8.61 -13.57
CA GLU A 5 -10.39 -8.29 -14.84
C GLU A 5 -10.75 -6.81 -14.94
N LEU A 6 -10.99 -6.35 -16.17
CA LEU A 6 -11.50 -5.01 -16.45
C LEU A 6 -12.77 -4.75 -15.65
N TYR A 7 -12.85 -3.56 -15.06
CA TYR A 7 -14.03 -3.17 -14.30
C TYR A 7 -14.36 -1.70 -14.54
N ASP A 8 -15.64 -1.38 -14.37
CA ASP A 8 -16.14 -0.01 -14.44
C ASP A 8 -15.98 0.66 -13.05
N PRO A 9 -15.05 1.62 -12.89
CA PRO A 9 -14.85 2.30 -11.61
C PRO A 9 -16.04 3.20 -11.24
N SER A 10 -16.92 3.54 -12.19
CA SER A 10 -18.10 4.37 -11.95
C SER A 10 -19.30 3.59 -11.39
N ASN A 11 -19.17 2.26 -11.25
CA ASN A 11 -20.17 1.44 -10.57
C ASN A 11 -20.53 2.06 -9.20
N LYS A 12 -21.85 2.18 -8.94
CA LYS A 12 -22.37 2.88 -7.76
C LYS A 12 -21.82 2.37 -6.44
N GLU A 13 -21.68 1.05 -6.30
CA GLU A 13 -21.12 0.44 -5.09
C GLU A 13 -19.66 0.87 -4.88
N LEU A 14 -18.85 0.82 -5.94
CA LEU A 14 -17.45 1.22 -5.88
C LEU A 14 -17.29 2.72 -5.58
N VAL A 15 -18.16 3.56 -6.15
CA VAL A 15 -18.19 5.01 -5.86
C VAL A 15 -18.50 5.27 -4.38
N GLU A 16 -19.51 4.59 -3.83
CA GLU A 16 -19.91 4.71 -2.43
C GLU A 16 -18.80 4.23 -1.49
N MET A 17 -18.17 3.09 -1.80
CA MET A 17 -17.04 2.58 -1.02
C MET A 17 -15.87 3.57 -0.98
N ARG A 18 -15.47 4.15 -2.13
CA ARG A 18 -14.41 5.16 -2.18
C ARG A 18 -14.78 6.43 -1.41
N LEU A 19 -16.04 6.84 -1.47
CA LEU A 19 -16.50 8.00 -0.68
C LEU A 19 -16.34 7.74 0.82
N ASN A 20 -16.78 6.58 1.30
CA ASN A 20 -16.66 6.19 2.70
C ASN A 20 -15.20 6.15 3.18
N ALA A 21 -14.30 5.60 2.35
CA ALA A 21 -12.87 5.58 2.62
C ALA A 21 -12.30 7.00 2.74
N ARG A 22 -12.58 7.85 1.75
CA ARG A 22 -12.09 9.25 1.71
C ARG A 22 -12.57 10.07 2.89
N LEU A 23 -13.84 9.96 3.28
CA LEU A 23 -14.37 10.64 4.47
C LEU A 23 -13.66 10.19 5.75
N THR A 24 -13.40 8.88 5.88
CA THR A 24 -12.66 8.33 7.02
C THR A 24 -11.21 8.82 7.05
N THR A 25 -10.56 8.84 5.89
CA THR A 25 -9.20 9.34 5.74
C THR A 25 -9.09 10.85 5.99
N GLU A 26 -10.06 11.65 5.52
CA GLU A 26 -10.14 13.08 5.82
C GLU A 26 -10.19 13.32 7.33
N LYS A 27 -11.06 12.57 8.03
CA LYS A 27 -11.17 12.65 9.48
C LYS A 27 -9.89 12.22 10.19
N LEU A 28 -9.24 11.14 9.76
CA LEU A 28 -7.94 10.70 10.29
C LEU A 28 -6.88 11.80 10.14
N ASN A 29 -6.82 12.43 8.96
CA ASN A 29 -5.83 13.44 8.63
C ASN A 29 -6.00 14.73 9.45
N GLN A 30 -7.23 15.04 9.86
CA GLN A 30 -7.55 16.19 10.74
C GLN A 30 -7.48 15.87 12.24
N THR A 31 -7.42 14.60 12.63
CA THR A 31 -7.35 14.19 14.04
C THR A 31 -5.95 14.42 14.60
N SER A 32 -5.84 15.08 15.76
CA SER A 32 -4.56 15.38 16.42
C SER A 32 -3.71 14.12 16.64
N ILE A 33 -2.40 14.24 16.47
CA ILE A 33 -1.42 13.19 16.78
C ILE A 33 -1.47 12.75 18.24
N ALA A 34 -1.97 13.60 19.14
CA ALA A 34 -2.10 13.28 20.56
C ALA A 34 -3.29 12.35 20.84
N ASP A 35 -4.29 12.30 19.95
CA ASP A 35 -5.52 11.51 20.13
C ASP A 35 -5.36 10.07 19.61
N LEU A 36 -4.35 9.36 20.10
CA LEU A 36 -3.94 8.03 19.62
C LEU A 36 -5.07 7.00 19.60
N GLN A 37 -5.98 7.04 20.58
CA GLN A 37 -7.13 6.14 20.64
C GLN A 37 -8.10 6.38 19.48
N VAL A 38 -8.39 7.64 19.17
CA VAL A 38 -9.29 8.02 18.07
C VAL A 38 -8.66 7.66 16.74
N ARG A 39 -7.38 7.97 16.54
CA ARG A 39 -6.63 7.62 15.32
C ARG A 39 -6.62 6.10 15.09
N THR A 40 -6.29 5.33 16.12
CA THR A 40 -6.32 3.86 16.05
C THR A 40 -7.71 3.33 15.67
N LYS A 41 -8.77 3.88 16.27
CA LYS A 41 -10.14 3.47 15.94
C LYS A 41 -10.49 3.75 14.47
N LEU A 42 -10.12 4.92 13.96
CA LEU A 42 -10.34 5.29 12.55
C LEU A 42 -9.60 4.35 11.59
N LEU A 43 -8.34 4.05 11.89
CA LEU A 43 -7.52 3.12 11.10
C LEU A 43 -8.13 1.72 11.06
N LYS A 44 -8.56 1.19 12.22
CA LYS A 44 -9.20 -0.14 12.30
C LYS A 44 -10.58 -0.19 11.63
N SER A 45 -11.28 0.93 11.53
CA SER A 45 -12.52 1.00 10.73
C SER A 45 -12.27 1.17 9.24
N LEU A 46 -11.11 1.69 8.85
CA LEU A 46 -10.75 1.94 7.45
C LEU A 46 -10.20 0.67 6.79
N PHE A 47 -9.32 -0.06 7.46
CA PHE A 47 -8.61 -1.21 6.89
C PHE A 47 -9.42 -2.51 7.00
N GLY A 48 -9.25 -3.39 6.01
CA GLY A 48 -9.90 -4.70 5.99
C GLY A 48 -9.47 -5.60 7.14
N SER A 49 -8.20 -5.52 7.55
CA SER A 49 -7.71 -6.13 8.79
C SER A 49 -6.44 -5.45 9.30
N THR A 50 -6.24 -5.46 10.62
CA THR A 50 -5.04 -4.94 11.27
C THR A 50 -4.59 -5.86 12.41
N GLY A 51 -3.32 -5.78 12.79
CA GLY A 51 -2.86 -6.22 14.11
C GLY A 51 -3.41 -5.36 15.27
N LYS A 52 -2.88 -5.57 16.46
CA LYS A 52 -3.20 -4.79 17.67
C LYS A 52 -2.62 -3.38 17.56
N ASN A 53 -1.33 -3.28 17.28
CA ASN A 53 -0.59 -2.03 17.16
C ASN A 53 -0.49 -1.59 15.69
N ILE A 54 -1.00 -0.39 15.41
CA ILE A 54 -0.93 0.24 14.11
C ILE A 54 -0.71 1.74 14.31
N HIS A 55 0.20 2.33 13.53
CA HIS A 55 0.45 3.76 13.58
C HIS A 55 0.67 4.30 12.17
N ILE A 56 -0.05 5.35 11.83
CA ILE A 56 0.08 6.04 10.55
C ILE A 56 0.18 7.54 10.84
N GLU A 57 1.22 8.17 10.31
CA GLU A 57 1.36 9.62 10.31
C GLU A 57 0.45 10.26 9.27
N SER A 58 -0.22 11.36 9.65
CA SER A 58 -0.97 12.18 8.70
C SER A 58 0.01 13.04 7.86
N ILE A 59 -0.18 13.23 6.56
CA ILE A 59 -1.33 12.84 5.73
C ILE A 59 -1.16 11.41 5.21
N PHE A 60 -2.24 10.63 5.17
CA PHE A 60 -2.33 9.33 4.52
C PHE A 60 -3.50 9.35 3.53
N ASN A 61 -3.42 8.60 2.42
CA ASN A 61 -4.54 8.43 1.48
C ASN A 61 -4.63 7.01 0.92
N CYS A 62 -5.87 6.54 0.70
CA CYS A 62 -6.17 5.30 -0.01
C CYS A 62 -7.45 5.41 -0.85
N ASP A 63 -7.72 4.41 -1.70
CA ASP A 63 -8.93 4.40 -2.52
C ASP A 63 -10.13 3.87 -1.75
N TYR A 64 -10.04 2.66 -1.20
CA TYR A 64 -11.13 1.95 -0.52
C TYR A 64 -10.82 1.71 0.96
N GLY A 65 -9.55 1.58 1.34
CA GLY A 65 -9.11 1.22 2.69
C GLY A 65 -9.39 -0.25 3.03
N SER A 66 -10.59 -0.75 2.73
CA SER A 66 -11.06 -2.09 3.07
C SER A 66 -10.27 -3.22 2.40
N ASN A 67 -9.50 -2.94 1.35
CA ASN A 67 -8.65 -3.92 0.68
C ASN A 67 -7.20 -3.90 1.22
N ILE A 68 -6.93 -3.07 2.22
CA ILE A 68 -5.64 -3.00 2.91
C ILE A 68 -5.68 -3.91 4.14
N HIS A 69 -4.77 -4.88 4.16
CA HIS A 69 -4.61 -5.86 5.23
C HIS A 69 -3.20 -5.78 5.78
N VAL A 70 -3.07 -5.41 7.05
CA VAL A 70 -1.75 -5.22 7.69
C VAL A 70 -1.60 -6.10 8.92
N GLY A 71 -0.37 -6.56 9.14
CA GLY A 71 0.03 -7.33 10.31
C GLY A 71 0.12 -6.52 11.61
N GLU A 72 0.80 -7.11 12.59
CA GLU A 72 1.14 -6.52 13.88
C GLU A 72 2.30 -5.52 13.75
N ASN A 73 2.33 -4.48 14.60
CA ASN A 73 3.38 -3.46 14.63
C ASN A 73 3.60 -2.73 13.28
N PHE A 74 2.52 -2.45 12.56
CA PHE A 74 2.58 -1.74 11.27
C PHE A 74 2.78 -0.23 11.48
N TYR A 75 3.80 0.33 10.83
CA TYR A 75 4.13 1.76 10.90
C TYR A 75 4.19 2.40 9.50
N VAL A 76 3.53 3.55 9.35
CA VAL A 76 3.59 4.37 8.13
C VAL A 76 3.91 5.82 8.48
N ASN A 77 4.88 6.38 7.76
CA ASN A 77 5.31 7.76 7.88
C ASN A 77 4.58 8.67 6.87
N PHE A 78 4.84 9.97 6.94
CA PHE A 78 4.07 11.04 6.28
C PHE A 78 3.83 10.84 4.78
N ALA A 79 2.65 11.24 4.32
CA ALA A 79 2.28 11.35 2.90
C ALA A 79 2.35 10.04 2.11
N CYS A 80 2.12 8.90 2.76
CA CYS A 80 1.99 7.61 2.09
C CYS A 80 0.65 7.51 1.34
N VAL A 81 0.69 6.95 0.13
CA VAL A 81 -0.49 6.68 -0.70
C VAL A 81 -0.56 5.20 -1.02
N ILE A 82 -1.69 4.57 -0.68
CA ILE A 82 -1.97 3.17 -1.01
C ILE A 82 -3.22 3.10 -1.89
N LEU A 83 -3.06 2.91 -3.20
CA LEU A 83 -4.18 2.70 -4.11
C LEU A 83 -4.57 1.22 -4.09
N ASP A 84 -5.57 0.89 -3.28
CA ASP A 84 -6.01 -0.47 -2.92
C ASP A 84 -7.25 -0.91 -3.74
N VAL A 85 -7.23 -0.67 -5.05
CA VAL A 85 -8.21 -1.23 -5.98
C VAL A 85 -8.23 -2.78 -5.90
N ALA A 86 -7.07 -3.42 -5.85
CA ALA A 86 -6.96 -4.83 -5.45
C ALA A 86 -6.36 -4.94 -4.04
N GLU A 87 -6.35 -6.17 -3.49
CA GLU A 87 -5.80 -6.39 -2.15
C GLU A 87 -4.34 -5.95 -2.03
N VAL A 88 -4.05 -5.26 -0.92
CA VAL A 88 -2.70 -4.96 -0.45
C VAL A 88 -2.49 -5.68 0.87
N ARG A 89 -1.63 -6.70 0.88
CA ARG A 89 -1.29 -7.47 2.08
C ARG A 89 0.11 -7.12 2.55
N ILE A 90 0.24 -6.66 3.79
CA ILE A 90 1.52 -6.28 4.40
C ILE A 90 1.69 -7.06 5.70
N GLY A 91 2.81 -7.75 5.85
CA GLY A 91 3.12 -8.58 7.01
C GLY A 91 3.37 -7.80 8.31
N ASP A 92 3.85 -8.52 9.31
CA ASP A 92 4.18 -8.01 10.63
C ASP A 92 5.43 -7.14 10.60
N ASN A 93 5.54 -6.20 11.54
CA ASN A 93 6.72 -5.34 11.79
C ASN A 93 7.20 -4.54 10.58
N CYS A 94 6.31 -4.26 9.62
CA CYS A 94 6.64 -3.48 8.44
C CYS A 94 6.70 -1.99 8.76
N MET A 95 7.74 -1.33 8.23
CA MET A 95 7.94 0.11 8.34
C MET A 95 7.93 0.76 6.96
N ILE A 96 7.04 1.72 6.77
CA ILE A 96 6.89 2.47 5.52
C ILE A 96 7.33 3.91 5.76
N ALA A 97 8.38 4.34 5.07
CA ALA A 97 8.94 5.68 5.19
C ALA A 97 8.08 6.73 4.46
N PRO A 98 8.41 8.03 4.54
CA PRO A 98 7.56 9.08 3.98
C PRO A 98 7.42 8.99 2.46
N GLN A 99 6.26 9.43 1.95
CA GLN A 99 5.99 9.60 0.51
C GLN A 99 6.11 8.31 -0.30
N VAL A 100 5.92 7.15 0.33
CA VAL A 100 5.87 5.87 -0.37
C VAL A 100 4.54 5.75 -1.12
N GLY A 101 4.61 5.25 -2.34
CA GLY A 101 3.45 4.87 -3.16
C GLY A 101 3.32 3.36 -3.30
N ILE A 102 2.16 2.81 -2.98
CA ILE A 102 1.83 1.39 -3.20
C ILE A 102 0.60 1.35 -4.10
N TYR A 103 0.76 0.86 -5.33
CA TYR A 103 -0.27 1.00 -6.36
C TYR A 103 -0.70 -0.34 -6.90
N THR A 104 -1.92 -0.76 -6.61
CA THR A 104 -2.52 -1.96 -7.24
C THR A 104 -3.20 -1.63 -8.57
N ALA A 105 -3.66 -0.39 -8.74
CA ALA A 105 -4.34 0.09 -9.94
C ALA A 105 -3.40 0.14 -11.17
N THR A 106 -3.93 -0.24 -12.32
CA THR A 106 -3.26 -0.10 -13.61
C THR A 106 -4.30 0.13 -14.72
N HIS A 107 -3.83 0.46 -15.92
CA HIS A 107 -4.69 0.70 -17.06
C HIS A 107 -4.19 -0.07 -18.29
N PRO A 108 -5.10 -0.41 -19.22
CA PRO A 108 -4.72 -0.92 -20.53
C PRO A 108 -3.66 -0.05 -21.21
N LEU A 109 -2.72 -0.70 -21.90
CA LEU A 109 -1.72 0.00 -22.69
C LEU A 109 -2.32 0.52 -24.00
N ASP A 110 -3.29 -0.19 -24.57
CA ASP A 110 -4.06 0.28 -25.72
C ASP A 110 -4.78 1.58 -25.33
N PRO A 111 -4.52 2.71 -26.02
CA PRO A 111 -5.19 3.97 -25.74
C PRO A 111 -6.70 3.90 -25.93
N ILE A 112 -7.23 3.11 -26.86
CA ILE A 112 -8.68 3.00 -27.11
C ILE A 112 -9.36 2.33 -25.93
N GLU A 113 -8.78 1.24 -25.43
CA GLU A 113 -9.28 0.54 -24.25
C GLU A 113 -9.11 1.38 -22.98
N ARG A 114 -7.98 2.09 -22.82
CA ARG A 114 -7.74 2.95 -21.66
C ARG A 114 -8.73 4.11 -21.56
N ILE A 115 -9.12 4.74 -22.68
CA ILE A 115 -10.08 5.84 -22.67
C ILE A 115 -11.54 5.38 -22.53
N SER A 116 -11.81 4.07 -22.57
CA SER A 116 -13.16 3.56 -22.32
C SER A 116 -13.62 3.83 -20.87
N GLY A 117 -12.68 4.19 -19.99
CA GLY A 117 -12.92 4.43 -18.57
C GLY A 117 -12.82 3.16 -17.72
N LEU A 118 -12.55 2.00 -18.32
CA LEU A 118 -12.34 0.75 -17.60
C LEU A 118 -10.94 0.70 -16.98
N GLU A 119 -10.85 0.07 -15.82
CA GLU A 119 -9.62 -0.04 -15.04
C GLU A 119 -9.22 -1.50 -14.80
N LEU A 120 -7.96 -1.70 -14.43
CA LEU A 120 -7.41 -2.99 -14.03
C LEU A 120 -6.73 -2.85 -12.66
N ALA A 121 -6.59 -3.95 -11.94
CA ALA A 121 -5.76 -3.97 -10.74
C ALA A 121 -5.09 -5.31 -10.53
N LYS A 122 -3.94 -5.27 -9.86
CA LYS A 122 -3.18 -6.47 -9.48
C LYS A 122 -2.79 -6.36 -8.01
N PRO A 123 -3.06 -7.39 -7.20
CA PRO A 123 -2.80 -7.34 -5.76
C PRO A 123 -1.30 -7.19 -5.48
N ILE A 124 -0.97 -6.60 -4.34
CA ILE A 124 0.41 -6.46 -3.84
C ILE A 124 0.55 -7.25 -2.54
N THR A 125 1.70 -7.90 -2.37
CA THR A 125 2.04 -8.59 -1.12
C THR A 125 3.43 -8.17 -0.66
N ILE A 126 3.55 -7.78 0.60
CA ILE A 126 4.80 -7.44 1.28
C ILE A 126 4.91 -8.34 2.50
N GLY A 127 5.96 -9.15 2.57
CA GLY A 127 6.23 -10.07 3.68
C GLY A 127 6.59 -9.36 4.99
N ASP A 128 6.98 -10.13 5.98
CA ASP A 128 7.25 -9.62 7.33
C ASP A 128 8.56 -8.84 7.39
N ASN A 129 8.67 -7.93 8.37
CA ASN A 129 9.89 -7.18 8.71
C ASN A 129 10.46 -6.36 7.55
N CYS A 130 9.62 -5.98 6.58
CA CYS A 130 10.07 -5.18 5.44
C CYS A 130 10.23 -3.70 5.83
N TRP A 131 11.22 -3.05 5.22
CA TRP A 131 11.39 -1.60 5.33
C TRP A 131 11.34 -0.96 3.95
N ILE A 132 10.33 -0.13 3.72
CA ILE A 132 10.15 0.56 2.44
C ILE A 132 10.64 2.00 2.59
N GLY A 133 11.77 2.31 1.96
CA GLY A 133 12.43 3.60 2.01
C GLY A 133 11.63 4.72 1.36
N GLY A 134 11.88 5.96 1.77
CA GLY A 134 11.03 7.09 1.40
C GLY A 134 11.02 7.37 -0.09
N GLN A 135 9.89 7.83 -0.62
CA GLN A 135 9.66 8.06 -2.06
C GLN A 135 9.81 6.80 -2.93
N ALA A 136 9.83 5.59 -2.36
CA ALA A 136 9.78 4.36 -3.15
C ALA A 136 8.37 4.13 -3.71
N THR A 137 8.30 3.44 -4.85
CA THR A 137 7.05 3.05 -5.51
C THR A 137 7.00 1.54 -5.68
N ILE A 138 5.92 0.92 -5.20
CA ILE A 138 5.60 -0.50 -5.41
C ILE A 138 4.50 -0.61 -6.47
N ASN A 139 4.82 -1.21 -7.61
CA ASN A 139 3.91 -1.31 -8.76
C ASN A 139 2.92 -2.49 -8.66
N PRO A 140 1.85 -2.49 -9.49
CA PRO A 140 0.82 -3.52 -9.48
C PRO A 140 1.37 -4.94 -9.63
N GLY A 141 0.89 -5.87 -8.80
CA GLY A 141 1.25 -7.28 -8.90
C GLY A 141 2.58 -7.67 -8.26
N VAL A 142 3.26 -6.74 -7.58
CA VAL A 142 4.53 -7.02 -6.91
C VAL A 142 4.32 -7.84 -5.63
N THR A 143 5.15 -8.86 -5.47
CA THR A 143 5.33 -9.61 -4.23
C THR A 143 6.75 -9.40 -3.70
N LEU A 144 6.89 -8.96 -2.46
CA LEU A 144 8.15 -8.92 -1.73
C LEU A 144 8.12 -10.00 -0.64
N GLY A 145 9.17 -10.80 -0.56
CA GLY A 145 9.38 -11.72 0.57
C GLY A 145 9.73 -10.98 1.86
N ASP A 146 10.02 -11.74 2.91
CA ASP A 146 10.34 -11.19 4.24
C ASP A 146 11.70 -10.49 4.28
N ASN A 147 11.85 -9.58 5.23
CA ASN A 147 13.09 -8.88 5.54
C ASN A 147 13.65 -8.07 4.34
N VAL A 148 12.80 -7.69 3.40
CA VAL A 148 13.21 -6.89 2.24
C VAL A 148 13.35 -5.43 2.65
N VAL A 149 14.49 -4.84 2.28
CA VAL A 149 14.70 -3.40 2.37
C VAL A 149 14.61 -2.80 0.97
N VAL A 150 13.69 -1.87 0.78
CA VAL A 150 13.58 -1.08 -0.45
C VAL A 150 14.27 0.26 -0.22
N ALA A 151 15.31 0.56 -0.98
CA ALA A 151 16.00 1.83 -0.90
C ALA A 151 15.08 3.00 -1.27
N SER A 152 15.36 4.19 -0.74
CA SER A 152 14.60 5.40 -1.07
C SER A 152 14.63 5.70 -2.58
N GLY A 153 13.51 6.21 -3.09
CA GLY A 153 13.34 6.53 -4.51
C GLY A 153 13.33 5.34 -5.46
N ALA A 154 13.33 4.10 -4.95
CA ALA A 154 13.31 2.91 -5.80
C ALA A 154 11.94 2.71 -6.46
N VAL A 155 11.94 2.28 -7.72
CA VAL A 155 10.70 1.92 -8.45
C VAL A 155 10.69 0.41 -8.65
N VAL A 156 9.90 -0.27 -7.83
CA VAL A 156 9.81 -1.73 -7.79
C VAL A 156 8.79 -2.18 -8.83
N THR A 157 9.27 -2.77 -9.93
CA THR A 157 8.45 -3.17 -11.09
C THR A 157 8.27 -4.68 -11.23
N LYS A 158 8.88 -5.48 -10.35
CA LYS A 158 8.77 -6.94 -10.32
C LYS A 158 8.93 -7.46 -8.90
N SER A 159 8.53 -8.71 -8.69
CA SER A 159 8.64 -9.39 -7.40
C SER A 159 10.08 -9.75 -7.03
N PHE A 160 10.35 -9.81 -5.74
CA PHE A 160 11.65 -10.11 -5.16
C PHE A 160 11.50 -11.06 -3.96
N GLY A 161 12.46 -11.97 -3.79
CA GLY A 161 12.50 -12.87 -2.64
C GLY A 161 12.91 -12.17 -1.35
N SER A 162 13.06 -12.95 -0.28
CA SER A 162 13.40 -12.46 1.06
C SER A 162 14.87 -12.07 1.22
N ASN A 163 15.20 -11.39 2.33
CA ASN A 163 16.56 -11.17 2.83
C ASN A 163 17.47 -10.37 1.90
N ILE A 164 16.92 -9.35 1.24
CA ILE A 164 17.66 -8.54 0.27
C ILE A 164 17.36 -7.06 0.44
N VAL A 165 18.35 -6.27 0.02
CA VAL A 165 18.15 -4.85 -0.25
C VAL A 165 17.98 -4.68 -1.75
N ILE A 166 16.89 -4.02 -2.15
CA ILE A 166 16.64 -3.62 -3.54
C ILE A 166 16.68 -2.11 -3.68
N GLY A 167 17.11 -1.60 -4.84
CA GLY A 167 17.17 -0.17 -5.09
C GLY A 167 17.30 0.18 -6.57
N GLY A 168 17.04 1.45 -6.89
CA GLY A 168 17.11 1.99 -8.26
C GLY A 168 15.75 2.07 -8.96
N ASN A 169 15.76 2.65 -10.17
CA ASN A 169 14.61 2.76 -11.05
C ASN A 169 15.01 2.23 -12.46
N PRO A 170 14.58 1.02 -12.86
CA PRO A 170 13.84 0.04 -12.05
C PRO A 170 14.70 -0.59 -10.95
N ALA A 171 14.05 -1.04 -9.88
CA ALA A 171 14.73 -1.64 -8.74
C ALA A 171 15.46 -2.95 -9.11
N LYS A 172 16.65 -3.13 -8.54
CA LYS A 172 17.46 -4.36 -8.65
C LYS A 172 17.97 -4.75 -7.27
N VAL A 173 18.33 -6.01 -7.08
CA VAL A 173 19.04 -6.46 -5.88
C VAL A 173 20.40 -5.76 -5.83
N ILE A 174 20.66 -5.06 -4.74
CA ILE A 174 21.93 -4.37 -4.50
C ILE A 174 22.73 -4.97 -3.34
N LYS A 175 22.07 -5.76 -2.47
CA LYS A 175 22.74 -6.43 -1.34
C LYS A 175 21.92 -7.63 -0.85
N GLN A 176 22.62 -8.67 -0.43
CA GLN A 176 22.06 -9.77 0.37
C GLN A 176 22.18 -9.43 1.86
N ILE A 177 21.12 -9.66 2.63
CA ILE A 177 21.10 -9.45 4.07
C ILE A 177 21.48 -10.76 4.75
N LYS A 178 22.52 -10.73 5.57
CA LYS A 178 22.86 -11.83 6.45
C LYS A 178 22.08 -11.66 7.75
N ILE A 179 21.15 -12.56 8.03
CA ILE A 179 20.42 -12.59 9.30
C ILE A 179 21.32 -13.25 10.34
N THR A 180 21.52 -12.57 11.46
CA THR A 180 22.19 -13.14 12.63
C THR A 180 21.11 -13.62 13.58
N VAL A 181 21.19 -14.89 13.97
CA VAL A 181 20.35 -15.49 15.01
C VAL A 181 20.99 -15.24 16.37
#